data_AF-A0A660XGN0-F1
#
_entry.id   AF-A0A660XGN0-F1
#
_cell.length_a   1.000
_cell.length_b   1.000
_cell.length_c   1.000
_cell.angle_alpha   90.00
_cell.angle_beta   90.00
_cell.angle_gamma   90.00
#
_symmetry.space_group_name_H-M   'P 1'
#
loop_
_entity.id
_entity.type
_entity.pdbx_description
1 polymer ?
#
loop_
_entity_poly.entity_id
_entity_poly.type
_entity_poly.pdbx_seq_one_letter_code
_entity_poly.pdbx_strand_id
1 'polypeptide(L)'
;IFVCFNIRWIFGNMFFQEGKSMKVLIRTFVSITLFIFIWSNMLFAENNITGQIDSISSNKLSISQARKLLLKSIILPGWGEHSLDYHRRGYGFNSSELIFWITYAAFQFHAGSMNDNMRAYAAQHAGVNPANKDDYYFKDIGNYMNIYEYNEQKLRYRQNSALYPDTDEYFWAWDSEQSRKEFDKIRIKGSVALRNASFTVAGLVVNRIISIFDIIALTRNRIEKPNSDLSAYVVPHSKGVTLSLNFSF
;
A
#
# COMPACT_ATOMS: atom_id res chain seq x y z
N ILE A 1 27.82 -4.40 20.02
CA ILE A 1 26.98 -3.63 20.97
C ILE A 1 25.55 -3.69 20.45
N PHE A 2 24.74 -4.58 21.02
CA PHE A 2 23.32 -4.71 20.69
C PHE A 2 22.58 -3.52 21.31
N VAL A 3 22.13 -2.58 20.50
CA VAL A 3 21.21 -1.54 20.98
C VAL A 3 19.80 -2.08 20.82
N CYS A 4 19.24 -2.59 21.92
CA CYS A 4 17.81 -2.84 22.04
C CYS A 4 17.08 -1.49 21.91
N PHE A 5 16.58 -1.18 20.72
CA PHE A 5 15.62 -0.10 20.56
C PHE A 5 14.31 -0.51 21.24
N ASN A 6 13.96 0.21 22.29
CA ASN A 6 12.76 -0.01 23.08
C ASN A 6 11.53 0.38 22.26
N ILE A 7 11.01 -0.59 21.48
CA ILE A 7 9.82 -0.50 20.61
C ILE A 7 8.59 0.06 21.37
N ARG A 8 8.56 -0.08 22.71
CA ARG A 8 7.50 0.44 23.57
C ARG A 8 7.35 1.96 23.52
N TRP A 9 8.41 2.72 23.18
CA TRP A 9 8.35 4.19 23.10
C TRP A 9 7.79 4.70 21.76
N ILE A 10 8.01 3.97 20.67
CA ILE A 10 7.56 4.36 19.32
C ILE A 10 6.07 4.10 19.15
N PHE A 11 5.57 2.96 19.66
CA PHE A 11 4.15 2.61 19.53
C PHE A 11 3.26 3.27 20.59
N GLY A 12 3.79 3.56 21.79
CA GLY A 12 3.03 4.17 22.88
C GLY A 12 2.52 5.59 22.58
N ASN A 13 3.29 6.40 21.86
CA ASN A 13 2.90 7.77 21.49
C ASN A 13 2.09 7.85 20.18
N MET A 14 2.09 6.79 19.36
CA MET A 14 1.36 6.78 18.08
C MET A 14 -0.09 6.32 18.23
N PHE A 15 -0.39 5.49 19.24
CA PHE A 15 -1.72 4.87 19.42
C PHE A 15 -2.56 5.44 20.57
N PHE A 16 -2.01 6.30 21.43
CA PHE A 16 -2.72 6.89 22.57
C PHE A 16 -2.46 8.40 22.67
N GLN A 17 -3.12 9.19 21.83
CA GLN A 17 -3.16 10.65 21.94
C GLN A 17 -4.57 11.13 21.61
N GLU A 18 -5.45 11.13 22.60
CA GLU A 18 -6.71 11.86 22.52
C GLU A 18 -6.41 13.36 22.31
N GLY A 19 -7.06 13.97 21.32
CA GLY A 19 -7.11 15.43 21.17
C GLY A 19 -6.16 16.09 20.16
N LYS A 20 -5.27 15.38 19.45
CA LYS A 20 -4.43 16.00 18.40
C LYS A 20 -5.08 15.95 17.01
N SER A 21 -5.08 17.09 16.32
CA SER A 21 -5.64 17.26 14.97
C SER A 21 -5.06 16.24 13.97
N MET A 22 -5.91 15.64 13.14
CA MET A 22 -5.52 14.66 12.10
C MET A 22 -4.41 15.17 11.16
N LYS A 23 -4.27 16.49 11.01
CA LYS A 23 -3.16 17.12 10.27
C LYS A 23 -1.80 16.87 10.92
N VAL A 24 -1.74 16.75 12.24
CA VAL A 24 -0.50 16.45 13.00
C VAL A 24 -0.08 15.00 12.79
N LEU A 25 -1.03 14.06 12.83
CA LEU A 25 -0.78 12.63 12.56
C LEU A 25 -0.27 12.40 11.13
N ILE A 26 -0.85 13.08 10.15
CA ILE A 26 -0.40 13.01 8.76
C ILE A 26 1.01 13.60 8.62
N ARG A 27 1.28 14.74 9.27
CA ARG A 27 2.63 15.36 9.25
C ARG A 27 3.68 14.49 9.93
N THR A 28 3.36 13.82 11.04
CA THR A 28 4.29 12.90 11.69
C THR A 28 4.51 11.65 10.86
N PHE A 29 3.47 11.09 10.25
CA PHE A 29 3.60 9.94 9.34
C PHE A 29 4.46 10.28 8.11
N VAL A 30 4.19 11.41 7.44
CA VAL A 30 5.00 11.90 6.30
C VAL A 30 6.44 12.17 6.72
N SER A 31 6.66 12.71 7.92
CA SER A 31 8.01 12.93 8.44
C SER A 31 8.74 11.62 8.74
N ILE A 32 8.04 10.60 9.25
CA ILE A 32 8.60 9.27 9.51
C ILE A 32 8.92 8.55 8.20
N THR A 33 8.03 8.60 7.20
CA THR A 33 8.30 7.97 5.90
C THR A 33 9.41 8.69 5.14
N LEU A 34 9.47 10.02 5.19
CA LEU A 34 10.60 10.80 4.68
C LEU A 34 11.88 10.48 5.45
N PHE A 35 11.83 10.31 6.76
CA PHE A 35 13.00 9.95 7.56
C PHE A 35 13.49 8.53 7.24
N ILE A 36 12.59 7.56 7.08
CA ILE A 36 12.92 6.19 6.64
C ILE A 36 13.51 6.23 5.23
N PHE A 37 12.94 7.02 4.32
CA PHE A 37 13.45 7.18 2.96
C PHE A 37 14.83 7.85 2.93
N ILE A 38 15.04 8.91 3.70
CA ILE A 38 16.33 9.60 3.82
C ILE A 38 17.35 8.69 4.50
N TRP A 39 16.97 7.96 5.54
CA TRP A 39 17.85 7.02 6.24
C TRP A 39 18.21 5.81 5.39
N SER A 40 17.27 5.28 4.59
CA SER A 40 17.57 4.25 3.60
C SER A 40 18.55 4.78 2.57
N ASN A 41 18.36 6.00 2.05
CA ASN A 41 19.29 6.68 1.12
C ASN A 41 20.66 6.97 1.74
N MET A 42 20.72 7.29 3.02
CA MET A 42 21.99 7.47 3.75
C MET A 42 22.74 6.14 3.94
N LEU A 43 22.02 5.03 4.10
CA LEU A 43 22.61 3.68 4.12
C LEU A 43 23.09 3.20 2.74
N PHE A 44 22.67 3.84 1.64
CA PHE A 44 23.23 3.63 0.29
C PHE A 44 24.57 4.37 0.08
N ALA A 45 24.96 5.29 0.98
CA ALA A 45 26.15 6.14 0.81
C ALA A 45 27.46 5.55 1.38
N GLU A 46 27.43 4.38 2.04
CA GLU A 46 28.64 3.69 2.48
C GLU A 46 28.91 2.49 1.58
N ASN A 47 29.92 2.63 0.70
CA ASN A 47 30.97 1.65 0.40
C ASN A 47 31.80 2.11 -0.82
N ASN A 48 32.39 3.29 -0.73
CA ASN A 48 33.67 3.52 -1.36
C ASN A 48 34.69 3.44 -0.23
N ILE A 49 35.42 2.32 -0.14
CA ILE A 49 36.83 2.20 0.28
C ILE A 49 37.09 0.76 0.74
N THR A 50 38.02 0.12 0.01
CA THR A 50 38.80 -1.11 0.31
C THR A 50 38.14 -2.49 0.21
N GLY A 51 38.38 -3.15 -0.92
CA GLY A 51 39.38 -4.21 -0.93
C GLY A 51 39.00 -5.59 -0.38
N GLN A 52 37.93 -6.20 -0.89
CA GLN A 52 37.87 -7.67 -0.97
C GLN A 52 37.94 -8.11 -2.43
N ILE A 53 39.18 -8.41 -2.80
CA ILE A 53 39.70 -9.19 -3.93
C ILE A 53 38.73 -10.30 -4.39
N ASP A 54 38.27 -10.19 -5.64
CA ASP A 54 38.23 -11.23 -6.68
C ASP A 54 38.26 -12.70 -6.22
N SER A 55 37.18 -13.23 -5.64
CA SER A 55 37.02 -14.70 -5.48
C SER A 55 35.60 -15.25 -5.41
N ILE A 56 34.56 -14.44 -5.68
CA ILE A 56 33.28 -15.01 -6.10
C ILE A 56 33.20 -14.73 -7.59
N SER A 57 33.51 -15.78 -8.36
CA SER A 57 33.10 -15.95 -9.76
C SER A 57 32.03 -14.93 -10.15
N SER A 58 32.31 -14.08 -11.13
CA SER A 58 31.26 -13.36 -11.86
C SER A 58 30.43 -14.39 -12.63
N ASN A 59 29.67 -15.20 -11.89
CA ASN A 59 28.73 -16.18 -12.41
C ASN A 59 27.72 -15.36 -13.18
N LYS A 60 27.91 -15.34 -14.49
CA LYS A 60 26.96 -14.74 -15.40
C LYS A 60 25.63 -15.47 -15.19
N LEU A 61 24.57 -14.69 -15.03
CA LEU A 61 23.23 -15.18 -14.82
C LEU A 61 22.59 -15.44 -16.18
N SER A 62 22.09 -16.65 -16.37
CA SER A 62 21.15 -16.93 -17.46
C SER A 62 19.94 -16.01 -17.36
N ILE A 63 19.36 -15.63 -18.52
CA ILE A 63 18.11 -14.86 -18.59
C ILE A 63 16.99 -15.53 -17.74
N SER A 64 16.95 -16.87 -17.71
CA SER A 64 15.99 -17.61 -16.89
C SER A 64 16.20 -17.40 -15.39
N GLN A 65 17.46 -17.37 -14.94
CA GLN A 65 17.80 -17.11 -13.54
C GLN A 65 17.44 -15.67 -13.14
N ALA A 66 17.73 -14.69 -14.00
CA ALA A 66 17.35 -13.30 -13.78
C ALA A 66 15.81 -13.15 -13.65
N ARG A 67 15.04 -13.81 -14.52
CA ARG A 67 13.56 -13.84 -14.41
C ARG A 67 13.08 -14.44 -13.10
N LYS A 68 13.68 -15.54 -12.63
CA LYS A 68 13.35 -16.14 -11.33
C LYS A 68 13.60 -15.18 -10.16
N LEU A 69 14.69 -14.41 -10.21
CA LEU A 69 15.00 -13.41 -9.20
C LEU A 69 13.96 -12.29 -9.17
N LEU A 70 13.53 -11.79 -10.34
CA LEU A 70 12.45 -10.80 -10.44
C LEU A 70 11.13 -11.33 -9.89
N LEU A 71 10.76 -12.58 -10.23
CA LEU A 71 9.54 -13.21 -9.72
C LEU A 71 9.55 -13.35 -8.20
N LYS A 72 10.69 -13.68 -7.61
CA LYS A 72 10.83 -13.72 -6.14
C LYS A 72 10.50 -12.36 -5.52
N SER A 73 11.06 -11.27 -6.04
CA SER A 73 10.80 -9.91 -5.55
C SER A 73 9.37 -9.41 -5.85
N ILE A 74 8.74 -9.87 -6.94
CA ILE A 74 7.32 -9.62 -7.20
C ILE A 74 6.45 -10.25 -6.12
N ILE A 75 6.72 -11.51 -5.75
CA ILE A 75 5.95 -12.25 -4.75
C ILE A 75 6.17 -11.66 -3.36
N LEU A 76 7.43 -11.46 -2.99
CA LEU A 76 7.85 -10.92 -1.72
C LEU A 76 9.04 -9.96 -1.93
N PRO A 77 8.82 -8.64 -1.79
CA PRO A 77 9.89 -7.65 -1.90
C PRO A 77 11.06 -7.99 -0.97
N GLY A 78 12.28 -7.99 -1.50
CA GLY A 78 13.48 -8.37 -0.77
C GLY A 78 13.96 -9.81 -0.98
N TRP A 79 13.12 -10.72 -1.49
CA TRP A 79 13.52 -12.13 -1.68
C TRP A 79 14.54 -12.32 -2.82
N GLY A 80 14.41 -11.58 -3.93
CA GLY A 80 15.42 -11.59 -4.98
C GLY A 80 16.77 -11.09 -4.47
N GLU A 81 16.75 -10.09 -3.60
CA GLU A 81 17.92 -9.42 -3.05
C GLU A 81 18.66 -10.35 -2.08
N HIS A 82 17.90 -11.06 -1.24
CA HIS A 82 18.46 -12.13 -0.41
C HIS A 82 19.06 -13.26 -1.26
N SER A 83 18.49 -13.57 -2.42
CA SER A 83 19.00 -14.61 -3.33
C SER A 83 20.29 -14.19 -4.07
N LEU A 84 20.66 -12.92 -4.01
CA LEU A 84 21.90 -12.35 -4.58
C LEU A 84 22.90 -11.94 -3.49
N ASP A 85 22.70 -12.40 -2.24
CA ASP A 85 23.48 -12.06 -1.04
C ASP A 85 23.43 -10.58 -0.62
N TYR A 86 22.51 -9.79 -1.19
CA TYR A 86 22.25 -8.40 -0.79
C TYR A 86 21.25 -8.33 0.38
N HIS A 87 21.56 -9.04 1.48
CA HIS A 87 20.63 -9.18 2.61
C HIS A 87 20.23 -7.85 3.27
N ARG A 88 21.14 -6.87 3.35
CA ARG A 88 20.81 -5.55 3.91
C ARG A 88 19.69 -4.86 3.12
N ARG A 89 19.73 -4.93 1.79
CA ARG A 89 18.66 -4.41 0.92
C ARG A 89 17.38 -5.23 1.06
N GLY A 90 17.52 -6.56 1.07
CA GLY A 90 16.39 -7.48 1.27
C GLY A 90 15.62 -7.22 2.57
N TYR A 91 16.32 -7.03 3.69
CA TYR A 91 15.69 -6.68 4.97
C TYR A 91 15.00 -5.32 4.95
N GLY A 92 15.49 -4.34 4.18
CA GLY A 92 14.83 -3.05 4.00
C GLY A 92 13.45 -3.19 3.33
N PHE A 93 13.37 -3.97 2.25
CA PHE A 93 12.10 -4.23 1.55
C PHE A 93 11.13 -5.05 2.40
N ASN A 94 11.61 -6.11 3.05
CA ASN A 94 10.82 -6.93 3.96
C ASN A 94 10.25 -6.12 5.15
N SER A 95 11.07 -5.25 5.74
CA SER A 95 10.63 -4.40 6.85
C SER A 95 9.57 -3.39 6.41
N SER A 96 9.75 -2.80 5.22
CA SER A 96 8.77 -1.89 4.63
C SER A 96 7.45 -2.61 4.35
N GLU A 97 7.50 -3.81 3.76
CA GLU A 97 6.33 -4.66 3.53
C GLU A 97 5.57 -4.94 4.83
N LEU A 98 6.29 -5.35 5.89
CA LEU A 98 5.71 -5.60 7.21
C LEU A 98 5.04 -4.35 7.81
N ILE A 99 5.70 -3.19 7.73
CA ILE A 99 5.15 -1.92 8.24
C ILE A 99 3.86 -1.56 7.51
N PHE A 100 3.81 -1.72 6.18
CA PHE A 100 2.60 -1.47 5.41
C PHE A 100 1.47 -2.42 5.82
N TRP A 101 1.73 -3.72 6.01
CA TRP A 101 0.70 -4.66 6.47
C TRP A 101 0.17 -4.32 7.87
N ILE A 102 1.06 -3.98 8.82
CA ILE A 102 0.67 -3.54 10.17
C ILE A 102 -0.18 -2.27 10.09
N THR A 103 0.24 -1.29 9.26
CA THR A 103 -0.48 -0.03 9.07
C THR A 103 -1.86 -0.25 8.48
N TYR A 104 -1.97 -1.15 7.48
CA TYR A 104 -3.24 -1.53 6.88
C TYR A 104 -4.19 -2.15 7.91
N ALA A 105 -3.70 -3.12 8.70
CA ALA A 105 -4.48 -3.75 9.76
C ALA A 105 -4.94 -2.74 10.81
N ALA A 106 -4.07 -1.80 11.21
CA ALA A 106 -4.40 -0.74 12.15
C ALA A 106 -5.53 0.17 11.62
N PHE A 107 -5.48 0.57 10.34
CA PHE A 107 -6.55 1.37 9.75
C PHE A 107 -7.87 0.59 9.63
N GLN A 108 -7.82 -0.70 9.29
CA GLN A 108 -9.02 -1.53 9.23
C GLN A 108 -9.67 -1.69 10.60
N PHE A 109 -8.88 -1.97 11.62
CA PHE A 109 -9.38 -2.05 13.00
C PHE A 109 -9.98 -0.73 13.47
N HIS A 110 -9.31 0.39 13.19
CA HIS A 110 -9.81 1.72 13.53
C HIS A 110 -11.12 2.05 12.81
N ALA A 111 -11.24 1.71 11.53
CA ALA A 111 -12.47 1.87 10.76
C ALA A 111 -13.63 1.06 11.35
N GLY A 112 -13.38 -0.20 11.73
CA GLY A 112 -14.36 -1.05 12.41
C GLY A 112 -14.87 -0.43 13.70
N SER A 113 -13.95 0.01 14.57
CA SER A 113 -14.32 0.69 15.82
C SER A 113 -15.14 1.96 15.59
N MET A 114 -14.80 2.77 14.57
CA MET A 114 -15.58 3.96 14.22
C MET A 114 -16.98 3.61 13.71
N ASN A 115 -17.13 2.52 12.94
CA ASN A 115 -18.43 2.04 12.49
C ASN A 115 -19.30 1.56 13.66
N ASP A 116 -18.73 0.82 14.62
CA ASP A 116 -19.47 0.36 15.80
C ASP A 116 -19.91 1.54 16.67
N ASN A 117 -19.00 2.50 16.91
CA ASN A 117 -19.32 3.73 17.66
C ASN A 117 -20.41 4.56 16.96
N MET A 118 -20.32 4.70 15.63
CA MET A 118 -21.33 5.39 14.82
C MET A 118 -22.70 4.73 14.96
N ARG A 119 -22.76 3.39 14.88
CA ARG A 119 -24.00 2.60 15.01
C ARG A 119 -24.62 2.76 16.40
N ALA A 120 -23.81 2.65 17.46
CA ALA A 120 -24.26 2.85 18.83
C ALA A 120 -24.76 4.29 19.07
N TYR A 121 -24.03 5.28 18.55
CA TYR A 121 -24.40 6.70 18.65
C TYR A 121 -25.74 6.99 17.97
N ALA A 122 -25.96 6.45 16.77
CA ALA A 122 -27.24 6.59 16.06
C ALA A 122 -28.40 5.92 16.80
N ALA A 123 -28.17 4.73 17.38
CA ALA A 123 -29.19 4.06 18.19
C ALA A 123 -29.59 4.91 19.40
N GLN A 124 -28.61 5.53 20.07
CA GLN A 124 -28.84 6.37 21.25
C GLN A 124 -29.54 7.70 20.93
N HIS A 125 -29.09 8.40 19.89
CA HIS A 125 -29.51 9.79 19.63
C HIS A 125 -30.55 9.94 18.52
N ALA A 126 -30.82 8.89 17.74
CA ALA A 126 -31.79 8.91 16.66
C ALA A 126 -32.83 7.78 16.74
N GLY A 127 -32.75 6.90 17.74
CA GLY A 127 -33.65 5.75 17.87
C GLY A 127 -33.49 4.69 16.77
N VAL A 128 -32.36 4.70 16.06
CA VAL A 128 -32.08 3.77 14.95
C VAL A 128 -31.91 2.36 15.48
N ASN A 129 -32.51 1.38 14.79
CA ASN A 129 -32.11 -0.03 14.93
C ASN A 129 -30.93 -0.33 13.98
N PRO A 130 -29.69 -0.53 14.50
CA PRO A 130 -28.52 -0.68 13.66
C PRO A 130 -28.36 -2.08 13.04
N ALA A 131 -29.18 -3.06 13.47
CA ALA A 131 -29.09 -4.44 13.01
C ALA A 131 -29.46 -4.56 11.52
N ASN A 132 -28.66 -5.33 10.77
CA ASN A 132 -28.90 -5.63 9.36
C ASN A 132 -29.02 -4.40 8.44
N LYS A 133 -28.49 -3.24 8.84
CA LYS A 133 -28.44 -2.02 8.02
C LYS A 133 -27.11 -1.86 7.31
N ASP A 134 -27.18 -1.50 6.05
CA ASP A 134 -26.04 -1.23 5.18
C ASP A 134 -25.50 0.20 5.38
N ASP A 135 -24.36 0.49 4.75
CA ASP A 135 -23.71 1.81 4.86
C ASP A 135 -24.51 2.93 4.16
N TYR A 136 -25.39 2.59 3.20
CA TYR A 136 -26.24 3.56 2.53
C TYR A 136 -27.31 4.10 3.47
N TYR A 137 -27.91 3.24 4.30
CA TYR A 137 -28.82 3.66 5.35
C TYR A 137 -28.14 4.65 6.32
N PHE A 138 -26.94 4.33 6.81
CA PHE A 138 -26.20 5.25 7.70
C PHE A 138 -25.77 6.55 7.02
N LYS A 139 -25.53 6.53 5.71
CA LYS A 139 -25.29 7.74 4.93
C LYS A 139 -26.56 8.59 4.83
N ASP A 140 -27.71 7.97 4.62
CA ASP A 140 -29.00 8.65 4.50
C ASP A 140 -29.38 9.30 5.84
N ILE A 141 -29.37 8.57 6.95
CA ILE A 141 -29.70 9.17 8.26
C ILE A 141 -28.73 10.31 8.62
N GLY A 142 -27.48 10.25 8.15
CA GLY A 142 -26.50 11.32 8.36
C GLY A 142 -26.85 12.63 7.65
N ASN A 143 -27.73 12.61 6.64
CA ASN A 143 -28.06 13.78 5.83
C ASN A 143 -29.37 14.48 6.23
N TYR A 144 -30.25 13.83 7.01
CA TYR A 144 -31.60 14.30 7.31
C TYR A 144 -31.92 14.18 8.80
N MET A 145 -32.73 15.09 9.34
CA MET A 145 -33.08 15.06 10.76
C MET A 145 -33.98 13.88 11.12
N ASN A 146 -34.81 13.41 10.19
CA ASN A 146 -35.75 12.31 10.41
C ASN A 146 -36.16 11.63 9.09
N ILE A 147 -36.83 10.49 9.21
CA ILE A 147 -37.34 9.71 8.07
C ILE A 147 -38.33 10.48 7.20
N TYR A 148 -39.13 11.37 7.78
CA TYR A 148 -40.15 12.13 7.06
C TYR A 148 -39.50 13.13 6.10
N GLU A 149 -38.49 13.88 6.55
CA GLU A 149 -37.73 14.80 5.70
C GLU A 149 -37.08 14.09 4.51
N TYR A 150 -36.49 12.91 4.76
CA TYR A 150 -35.89 12.09 3.71
C TYR A 150 -36.94 11.65 2.70
N ASN A 151 -38.02 11.02 3.16
CA ASN A 151 -39.07 10.49 2.29
C ASN A 151 -39.76 11.60 1.49
N GLU A 152 -40.02 12.75 2.11
CA GLU A 152 -40.59 13.91 1.43
C GLU A 152 -39.65 14.42 0.32
N GLN A 153 -38.34 14.48 0.57
CA GLN A 153 -37.37 14.82 -0.46
C GLN A 153 -37.33 13.80 -1.61
N LYS A 154 -37.39 12.50 -1.31
CA LYS A 154 -37.44 11.45 -2.33
C LYS A 154 -38.72 11.52 -3.17
N LEU A 155 -39.87 11.80 -2.56
CA LEU A 155 -41.14 12.02 -3.25
C LEU A 155 -41.07 13.23 -4.19
N ARG A 156 -40.48 14.36 -3.75
CA ARG A 156 -40.27 15.54 -4.61
C ARG A 156 -39.44 15.21 -5.86
N TYR A 157 -38.47 14.31 -5.74
CA TYR A 157 -37.63 13.84 -6.86
C TYR A 157 -38.20 12.63 -7.60
N ARG A 158 -39.43 12.19 -7.29
CA ARG A 158 -40.08 11.00 -7.90
C ARG A 158 -39.26 9.72 -7.72
N GLN A 159 -38.49 9.61 -6.64
CA GLN A 159 -37.65 8.45 -6.30
C GLN A 159 -38.39 7.48 -5.37
N ASN A 160 -39.57 6.99 -5.80
CA ASN A 160 -40.46 6.20 -4.95
C ASN A 160 -39.84 4.88 -4.47
N SER A 161 -38.92 4.30 -5.24
CA SER A 161 -38.22 3.05 -4.87
C SER A 161 -37.18 3.22 -3.77
N ALA A 162 -36.81 4.46 -3.43
CA ALA A 162 -35.82 4.77 -2.41
C ALA A 162 -36.44 5.15 -1.06
N LEU A 163 -37.77 5.08 -0.92
CA LEU A 163 -38.45 5.43 0.32
C LEU A 163 -38.19 4.38 1.41
N TYR A 164 -38.00 4.84 2.63
CA TYR A 164 -37.99 3.96 3.79
C TYR A 164 -39.42 3.84 4.35
N PRO A 165 -39.87 2.63 4.72
CA PRO A 165 -41.17 2.46 5.36
C PRO A 165 -41.15 3.05 6.78
N ASP A 166 -42.23 3.74 7.16
CA ASP A 166 -42.40 4.27 8.52
C ASP A 166 -42.73 3.12 9.48
N THR A 167 -41.68 2.45 9.95
CA THR A 167 -41.72 1.26 10.79
C THR A 167 -40.58 1.34 11.80
N ASP A 168 -40.75 0.75 12.98
CA ASP A 168 -39.72 0.74 14.04
C ASP A 168 -38.36 0.21 13.55
N GLU A 169 -38.36 -0.65 12.52
CA GLU A 169 -37.15 -1.20 11.93
C GLU A 169 -36.31 -0.16 11.14
N TYR A 170 -36.95 0.81 10.50
CA TYR A 170 -36.31 1.81 9.63
C TYR A 170 -36.37 3.23 10.19
N PHE A 171 -37.20 3.46 11.22
CA PHE A 171 -37.41 4.76 11.82
C PHE A 171 -36.10 5.38 12.33
N TRP A 172 -35.95 6.68 12.10
CA TRP A 172 -34.98 7.51 12.79
C TRP A 172 -35.51 8.94 12.95
N ALA A 173 -35.14 9.56 14.06
CA ALA A 173 -35.34 10.98 14.30
C ALA A 173 -34.25 11.46 15.26
N TRP A 174 -33.32 12.28 14.77
CA TRP A 174 -32.25 12.85 15.57
C TRP A 174 -32.81 13.78 16.65
N ASP A 175 -32.34 13.64 17.87
CA ASP A 175 -32.68 14.52 19.00
C ASP A 175 -32.29 15.99 18.77
N SER A 176 -31.22 16.22 17.99
CA SER A 176 -30.71 17.54 17.65
C SER A 176 -29.82 17.51 16.41
N GLU A 177 -29.76 18.65 15.72
CA GLU A 177 -28.84 18.87 14.59
C GLU A 177 -27.37 18.69 15.00
N GLN A 178 -27.04 19.00 16.26
CA GLN A 178 -25.69 18.81 16.78
C GLN A 178 -25.32 17.33 16.88
N SER A 179 -26.23 16.47 17.36
CA SER A 179 -26.02 15.03 17.40
C SER A 179 -25.84 14.44 16.01
N ARG A 180 -26.68 14.84 15.05
CA ARG A 180 -26.53 14.41 13.65
C ARG A 180 -25.15 14.77 13.08
N LYS A 181 -24.65 15.99 13.35
CA LYS A 181 -23.31 16.42 12.93
C LYS A 181 -22.19 15.62 13.59
N GLU A 182 -22.30 15.30 14.89
CA GLU A 182 -21.29 14.48 15.56
C GLU A 182 -21.29 13.05 15.02
N PHE A 183 -22.47 12.47 14.76
CA PHE A 183 -22.59 11.20 14.04
C PHE A 183 -21.86 11.25 12.69
N ASP A 184 -22.12 12.29 11.89
CA ASP A 184 -21.53 12.43 10.57
C ASP A 184 -19.99 12.53 10.63
N LYS A 185 -19.48 13.22 11.64
CA LYS A 185 -18.04 13.31 11.92
C LYS A 185 -17.43 11.97 12.32
N ILE A 186 -18.11 11.14 13.12
CA ILE A 186 -17.65 9.78 13.44
C ILE A 186 -17.62 8.92 12.16
N ARG A 187 -18.70 8.97 11.37
CA ARG A 187 -18.80 8.29 10.07
C ARG A 187 -17.67 8.67 9.12
N ILE A 188 -17.40 9.96 8.98
CA ILE A 188 -16.30 10.48 8.15
C ILE A 188 -14.94 9.97 8.64
N LYS A 189 -14.69 9.91 9.95
CA LYS A 189 -13.44 9.34 10.49
C LYS A 189 -13.26 7.89 10.07
N GLY A 190 -14.30 7.07 10.16
CA GLY A 190 -14.28 5.68 9.68
C GLY A 190 -13.99 5.59 8.19
N SER A 191 -14.67 6.39 7.35
CA SER A 191 -14.41 6.43 5.90
C SER A 191 -13.00 6.91 5.55
N VAL A 192 -12.44 7.86 6.32
CA VAL A 192 -11.05 8.31 6.17
C VAL A 192 -10.07 7.18 6.49
N ALA A 193 -10.33 6.40 7.55
CA ALA A 193 -9.50 5.27 7.92
C ALA A 193 -9.48 4.19 6.82
N LEU A 194 -10.64 3.82 6.27
CA LEU A 194 -10.73 2.90 5.13
C LEU A 194 -9.99 3.42 3.89
N ARG A 195 -10.12 4.71 3.58
CA ARG A 195 -9.38 5.33 2.47
C ARG A 195 -7.87 5.25 2.70
N ASN A 196 -7.40 5.49 3.92
CA ASN A 196 -5.99 5.37 4.26
C ASN A 196 -5.49 3.92 4.19
N ALA A 197 -6.33 2.94 4.55
CA ALA A 197 -6.03 1.53 4.34
C ALA A 197 -5.80 1.24 2.84
N SER A 198 -6.66 1.74 1.95
CA SER A 198 -6.48 1.60 0.49
C SER A 198 -5.18 2.26 0.00
N PHE A 199 -4.83 3.45 0.50
CA PHE A 199 -3.54 4.07 0.17
C PHE A 199 -2.33 3.25 0.68
N THR A 200 -2.49 2.57 1.81
CA THR A 200 -1.44 1.67 2.33
C THR A 200 -1.21 0.48 1.39
N VAL A 201 -2.28 -0.06 0.80
CA VAL A 201 -2.18 -1.10 -0.25
C VAL A 201 -1.46 -0.58 -1.49
N ALA A 202 -1.72 0.66 -1.91
CA ALA A 202 -0.94 1.27 -2.99
C ALA A 202 0.56 1.37 -2.64
N GLY A 203 0.88 1.65 -1.37
CA GLY A 203 2.25 1.60 -0.85
C GLY A 203 2.92 0.23 -0.99
N LEU A 204 2.21 -0.86 -0.69
CA LEU A 204 2.70 -2.23 -0.90
C LEU A 204 3.05 -2.50 -2.37
N VAL A 205 2.22 -2.01 -3.30
CA VAL A 205 2.47 -2.15 -4.74
C VAL A 205 3.72 -1.37 -5.15
N VAL A 206 3.88 -0.13 -4.66
CA VAL A 206 5.09 0.67 -4.91
C VAL A 206 6.33 -0.02 -4.34
N ASN A 207 6.25 -0.59 -3.14
CA ASN A 207 7.36 -1.35 -2.53
C ASN A 207 7.82 -2.51 -3.44
N ARG A 208 6.87 -3.26 -4.02
CA ARG A 208 7.15 -4.32 -5.00
C ARG A 208 7.84 -3.79 -6.25
N ILE A 209 7.35 -2.68 -6.81
CA ILE A 209 7.94 -2.05 -8.00
C ILE A 209 9.39 -1.65 -7.74
N ILE A 210 9.68 -1.01 -6.60
CA ILE A 210 11.03 -0.57 -6.24
C ILE A 210 11.96 -1.78 -6.06
N SER A 211 11.51 -2.86 -5.39
CA SER A 211 12.30 -4.09 -5.24
C SER A 211 12.62 -4.73 -6.60
N ILE A 212 11.66 -4.76 -7.53
CA ILE A 212 11.92 -5.24 -8.91
C ILE A 212 13.02 -4.41 -9.58
N PHE A 213 12.94 -3.08 -9.50
CA PHE A 213 13.96 -2.20 -10.06
C PHE A 213 15.34 -2.39 -9.41
N ASP A 214 15.40 -2.66 -8.11
CA ASP A 214 16.66 -2.98 -7.43
C ASP A 214 17.29 -4.27 -7.99
N ILE A 215 16.50 -5.33 -8.21
CA ILE A 215 16.99 -6.55 -8.87
C ILE A 215 17.48 -6.30 -10.28
N ILE A 216 16.76 -5.51 -11.08
CA ILE A 216 17.20 -5.13 -12.43
C ILE A 216 18.56 -4.44 -12.36
N ALA A 217 18.73 -3.50 -11.42
CA ALA A 217 20.00 -2.79 -11.23
C ALA A 217 21.13 -3.74 -10.80
N LEU A 218 20.87 -4.66 -9.86
CA LEU A 218 21.84 -5.63 -9.34
C LEU A 218 22.25 -6.68 -10.37
N THR A 219 21.36 -7.04 -11.30
CA THR A 219 21.60 -8.09 -12.30
C THR A 219 22.03 -7.55 -13.66
N ARG A 220 21.88 -6.25 -13.95
CA ARG A 220 22.14 -5.61 -15.26
C ARG A 220 23.45 -6.03 -15.91
N ASN A 221 24.54 -6.07 -15.14
CA ASN A 221 25.89 -6.37 -15.65
C ASN A 221 26.27 -7.85 -15.53
N ARG A 222 25.38 -8.66 -14.93
CA ARG A 222 25.60 -10.09 -14.70
C ARG A 222 24.85 -10.96 -15.71
N ILE A 223 23.87 -10.42 -16.43
CA ILE A 223 23.10 -11.21 -17.38
C ILE A 223 23.99 -11.62 -18.56
N GLU A 224 24.07 -12.92 -18.76
CA GLU A 224 24.75 -13.54 -19.88
C GLU A 224 24.04 -13.13 -21.18
N LYS A 225 24.78 -12.47 -22.09
CA LYS A 225 24.26 -12.23 -23.43
C LYS A 225 24.22 -13.58 -24.15
N PRO A 226 23.13 -13.93 -24.85
CA PRO A 226 23.13 -15.13 -25.67
C PRO A 226 24.34 -15.09 -26.62
N ASN A 227 25.08 -16.19 -26.71
CA ASN A 227 26.15 -16.36 -27.70
C ASN A 227 25.52 -16.48 -29.09
N SER A 228 25.00 -15.37 -29.61
CA SER A 228 24.68 -15.27 -31.02
C SER A 228 25.94 -14.75 -31.72
N ASP A 229 26.82 -15.66 -32.12
CA ASP A 229 27.94 -15.29 -32.98
C ASP A 229 27.37 -15.02 -34.38
N LEU A 230 27.08 -13.75 -34.64
CA LEU A 230 26.83 -13.24 -35.98
C LEU A 230 28.19 -13.00 -36.62
N SER A 231 28.54 -13.86 -37.56
CA SER A 231 29.75 -13.67 -38.34
C SER A 231 29.39 -13.41 -39.80
N ALA A 232 29.95 -12.34 -40.37
CA ALA A 232 29.76 -11.96 -41.75
C ALA A 232 31.11 -12.04 -42.45
N TYR A 233 31.20 -12.86 -43.50
CA TYR A 233 32.41 -12.99 -44.29
C TYR A 233 32.09 -12.77 -45.77
N VAL A 234 32.98 -12.08 -46.45
CA VAL A 234 32.87 -11.79 -47.88
C VAL A 234 33.70 -12.82 -48.64
N VAL A 235 33.05 -13.61 -49.49
CA VAL A 235 33.71 -14.65 -50.30
C VAL A 235 33.77 -14.16 -51.75
N PRO A 236 34.97 -13.90 -52.30
CA PRO A 236 35.12 -13.57 -53.71
C PRO A 236 34.89 -14.80 -54.58
N HIS A 237 34.14 -14.64 -55.68
CA HIS A 237 33.86 -15.67 -56.67
C HIS A 237 34.28 -15.18 -58.06
N SER A 238 34.54 -16.09 -58.99
CA SER A 238 35.05 -15.74 -60.34
C SER A 238 34.12 -14.83 -61.16
N LYS A 239 32.85 -14.67 -60.75
CA LYS A 239 31.84 -13.83 -61.41
C LYS A 239 31.24 -12.74 -60.50
N GLY A 240 31.77 -12.53 -59.29
CA GLY A 240 31.23 -11.54 -58.37
C GLY A 240 31.64 -11.75 -56.92
N VAL A 241 31.00 -11.02 -56.00
CA VAL A 241 31.26 -11.10 -54.56
C VAL A 241 29.99 -11.58 -53.86
N THR A 242 30.13 -12.57 -52.98
CA THR A 242 29.00 -13.09 -52.19
C THR A 242 29.23 -12.78 -50.71
N LEU A 243 28.24 -12.13 -50.09
CA LEU A 243 28.19 -11.96 -48.64
C LEU A 243 27.62 -13.24 -48.02
N SER A 244 28.38 -13.91 -47.16
CA SER A 244 27.90 -15.05 -46.38
C SER A 244 27.68 -14.61 -44.93
N LEU A 245 26.47 -14.81 -44.43
CA LEU A 245 26.10 -14.58 -43.04
C LEU A 245 25.96 -15.94 -42.35
N ASN A 246 26.75 -16.17 -41.29
CA ASN A 246 26.65 -17.36 -40.48
C ASN A 246 26.04 -17.01 -39.13
N PHE A 247 24.96 -17.71 -38.79
CA PHE A 247 24.25 -17.59 -37.53
C PHE A 247 24.45 -18.90 -36.77
N SER A 248 25.14 -18.86 -35.64
CA SER A 248 25.13 -19.95 -34.68
C SER A 248 24.18 -19.57 -33.53
N PHE A 249 23.25 -20.47 -33.22
CA PHE A 249 22.28 -20.37 -32.14
C PHE A 249 22.21 -21.69 -31.37
#